data_AF-A0A3A0D4Q0-F1
#
_entry.id   AF-A0A3A0D4Q0-F1
#
_cell.length_a   1.000
_cell.length_b   1.000
_cell.length_c   1.000
_cell.angle_alpha   90.00
_cell.angle_beta   90.00
_cell.angle_gamma   90.00
#
_symmetry.space_group_name_H-M   'P 1'
#
loop_
_entity.id
_entity.type
_entity.pdbx_description
1 polymer ?
#
loop_
_entity_poly.entity_id
_entity_poly.type
_entity_poly.pdbx_seq_one_letter_code
_entity_poly.pdbx_strand_id
1 'polypeptide(L)'
;MFNVAATAVFAVVALVRSAVAVEPLVWQIDLVDGGRVVGPIATEAIEIRTEFGSLRVPIEKLTEAAPGLVSRADWLRRVDGLITALGDAKADARDRAERELIDIGPRVKLVVEQATRDADTERRLRARRVLRALAESKLAARPWPQQDVVIAAGQRFAGKIANGEIELLAAWGKVRVPLADIESLAIPASRRTIDLLGEIDVERDAVSGGWSWDGGTLVAAKANRSRLQIPIAPPAEYELRLTIVPLAGRRVKGVDREIADSLFLGIVVGSQQTHVAIDAFTDIGGPFAGFDLTDGKRVHDAPLHTGSLLDLGREAEIVVEVRRAAVSLTVDKKLVFDWRDDPKRLSISPAWTYRDSRYLGIGCHQTSYKVREFRLTPIDDAQPPANVKPGEWVVRLGDGSLLIGVPREKQTLSLREASATGDIQSTPLDQIKRFRRTADGQRVEVETEGDKPWHAMLDKDAAAATMQLDARWGLVAIPLPSIREGTRVEAAKDAIATE
;
A
#
# COMPACT_ATOMS: atom_id res chain seq x y z
N MET A 1 44.16 15.07 57.82
CA MET A 1 43.34 13.84 57.85
C MET A 1 41.98 14.20 57.27
N PHE A 2 41.87 14.23 55.94
CA PHE A 2 41.08 13.29 55.13
C PHE A 2 39.62 13.14 55.57
N ASN A 3 38.71 13.82 54.86
CA ASN A 3 37.50 13.15 54.39
C ASN A 3 37.04 13.77 53.07
N VAL A 4 37.40 13.07 52.00
CA VAL A 4 36.89 13.22 50.65
C VAL A 4 35.63 12.36 50.59
N ALA A 5 34.46 12.99 50.45
CA ALA A 5 33.23 12.30 50.10
C ALA A 5 32.38 13.21 49.20
N ALA A 6 33.00 13.63 48.09
CA ALA A 6 32.29 13.95 46.87
C ALA A 6 32.16 12.65 46.08
N THR A 7 30.96 12.06 46.03
CA THR A 7 30.66 10.97 45.11
C THR A 7 29.26 11.17 44.57
N ALA A 8 29.23 11.96 43.49
CA ALA A 8 28.37 11.83 42.33
C ALA A 8 27.11 10.95 42.52
N VAL A 9 26.01 11.59 42.87
CA VAL A 9 24.70 11.15 42.39
C VAL A 9 24.68 11.44 40.90
N PHE A 10 25.20 10.49 40.11
CA PHE A 10 24.98 10.45 38.68
C PHE A 10 23.47 10.34 38.46
N ALA A 11 22.83 11.48 38.22
CA ALA A 11 21.58 11.53 37.50
C ALA A 11 21.87 11.03 36.08
N VAL A 12 21.87 9.71 35.91
CA VAL A 12 21.60 9.08 34.63
C VAL A 12 20.13 9.40 34.34
N VAL A 13 19.90 10.62 33.85
CA VAL A 13 18.73 10.91 33.05
C VAL A 13 18.88 9.99 31.85
N ALA A 14 18.27 8.82 31.97
CA ALA A 14 18.08 7.89 30.88
C ALA A 14 17.33 8.68 29.82
N LEU A 15 18.09 9.20 28.86
CA LEU A 15 17.63 9.71 27.60
C LEU A 15 17.07 8.49 26.87
N VAL A 16 15.89 8.03 27.28
CA VAL A 16 15.06 7.14 26.49
C VAL A 16 14.66 8.02 25.31
N ARG A 17 15.51 8.03 24.28
CA ARG A 17 15.10 8.39 22.95
C ARG A 17 13.93 7.47 22.67
N SER A 18 12.71 8.00 22.74
CA SER A 18 11.55 7.36 22.16
C SER A 18 11.92 7.08 20.72
N ALA A 19 12.35 5.85 20.44
CA ALA A 19 12.50 5.35 19.10
C ALA A 19 11.13 5.54 18.49
N VAL A 20 11.04 6.49 17.55
CA VAL A 20 9.84 6.64 16.73
C VAL A 20 9.64 5.27 16.10
N ALA A 21 8.57 4.59 16.48
CA ALA A 21 8.24 3.30 15.91
C ALA A 21 8.08 3.52 14.41
N VAL A 22 9.04 3.05 13.61
CA VAL A 22 8.93 3.07 12.16
C VAL A 22 7.74 2.17 11.84
N GLU A 23 6.71 2.72 11.22
CA GLU A 23 5.57 1.92 10.80
C GLU A 23 6.07 0.78 9.90
N PRO A 24 5.64 -0.46 10.15
CA PRO A 24 6.14 -1.59 9.38
C PRO A 24 5.69 -1.47 7.93
N LEU A 25 6.63 -1.69 7.00
CA LEU A 25 6.33 -1.68 5.57
C LEU A 25 5.26 -2.73 5.25
N VAL A 26 4.20 -2.30 4.57
CA VAL A 26 3.14 -3.19 4.10
C VAL A 26 3.50 -3.73 2.73
N TRP A 27 3.46 -5.05 2.61
CA TRP A 27 3.81 -5.79 1.42
C TRP A 27 2.58 -6.38 0.75
N GLN A 28 2.61 -6.49 -0.58
CA GLN A 28 1.69 -7.28 -1.37
C GLN A 28 2.39 -8.57 -1.80
N ILE A 29 1.75 -9.69 -1.52
CA ILE A 29 2.10 -11.03 -2.01
C ILE A 29 1.01 -11.44 -2.99
N ASP A 30 1.37 -11.59 -4.25
CA ASP A 30 0.54 -12.25 -5.25
C ASP A 30 0.88 -13.76 -5.24
N LEU A 31 -0.14 -14.60 -5.21
CA LEU A 31 -0.03 -16.05 -5.13
C LEU A 31 -0.14 -16.69 -6.52
N VAL A 32 0.39 -17.89 -6.67
CA VAL A 32 0.40 -18.64 -7.94
C VAL A 32 -1.02 -18.97 -8.45
N ASP A 33 -1.98 -19.11 -7.54
CA ASP A 33 -3.40 -19.34 -7.84
C ASP A 33 -4.17 -18.05 -8.20
N GLY A 34 -3.50 -16.89 -8.18
CA GLY A 34 -4.10 -15.58 -8.43
C GLY A 34 -4.63 -14.89 -7.17
N GLY A 35 -4.52 -15.51 -6.00
CA GLY A 35 -4.82 -14.89 -4.72
C GLY A 35 -3.86 -13.73 -4.40
N ARG A 36 -4.29 -12.84 -3.50
CA ARG A 36 -3.47 -11.71 -3.02
C ARG A 36 -3.55 -11.58 -1.51
N VAL A 37 -2.40 -11.40 -0.87
CA VAL A 37 -2.29 -11.10 0.55
C VAL A 37 -1.56 -9.77 0.72
N VAL A 38 -2.10 -8.88 1.54
CA VAL A 38 -1.49 -7.58 1.84
C VAL A 38 -1.30 -7.44 3.34
N GLY A 39 -0.09 -7.11 3.79
CA GLY A 39 0.20 -6.93 5.20
C GLY A 39 1.67 -6.67 5.49
N PRO A 40 2.00 -6.22 6.71
CA PRO A 40 3.39 -6.13 7.14
C PRO A 40 4.05 -7.51 7.19
N ILE A 41 5.31 -7.58 6.80
CA ILE A 41 6.09 -8.82 6.88
C ILE A 41 6.75 -8.93 8.26
N ALA A 42 6.56 -10.06 8.94
CA ALA A 42 7.26 -10.42 10.18
C ALA A 42 8.68 -10.94 9.92
N THR A 43 8.96 -11.47 8.73
CA THR A 43 10.30 -11.91 8.33
C THR A 43 11.27 -10.72 8.29
N GLU A 44 12.28 -10.74 9.17
CA GLU A 44 13.27 -9.64 9.28
C GLU A 44 14.17 -9.51 8.04
N ALA A 45 14.49 -10.63 7.38
CA ALA A 45 15.39 -10.66 6.25
C ALA A 45 15.14 -11.85 5.33
N ILE A 46 15.41 -11.66 4.05
CA ILE A 46 15.46 -12.73 3.04
C ILE A 46 16.92 -13.15 2.86
N GLU A 47 17.21 -14.44 3.07
CA GLU A 47 18.52 -15.00 2.74
C GLU A 47 18.47 -15.56 1.31
N ILE A 48 19.35 -15.08 0.43
CA ILE A 48 19.48 -15.56 -0.95
C ILE A 48 20.87 -16.18 -1.14
N ARG A 49 20.89 -17.44 -1.59
CA ARG A 49 22.09 -18.20 -1.92
C ARG A 49 22.40 -18.02 -3.40
N THR A 50 23.45 -17.26 -3.69
CA THR A 50 23.94 -17.01 -5.05
C THR A 50 25.14 -17.90 -5.35
N GLU A 51 25.64 -17.88 -6.58
CA GLU A 51 26.90 -18.57 -6.94
C GLU A 51 28.13 -17.99 -6.21
N PHE A 52 28.05 -16.74 -5.75
CA PHE A 52 29.14 -16.04 -5.06
C PHE A 52 29.08 -16.16 -3.53
N GLY A 53 28.06 -16.86 -3.00
CA GLY A 53 27.83 -17.00 -1.56
C GLY A 53 26.42 -16.61 -1.13
N SER A 54 26.20 -16.56 0.17
CA SER A 54 24.90 -16.23 0.76
C SER A 54 24.82 -14.75 1.11
N LEU A 55 23.72 -14.12 0.74
CA LEU A 55 23.43 -12.72 1.05
C LEU A 55 22.18 -12.65 1.93
N ARG A 56 22.26 -11.95 3.06
CA ARG A 56 21.11 -11.65 3.92
C ARG A 56 20.64 -10.23 3.61
N VAL A 57 19.44 -10.11 3.03
CA VAL A 57 18.82 -8.84 2.65
C VAL A 57 17.77 -8.46 3.68
N PRO A 58 17.97 -7.39 4.47
CA PRO A 58 16.95 -6.90 5.41
C PRO A 58 15.66 -6.50 4.69
N ILE A 59 14.50 -6.80 5.29
CA ILE A 59 13.20 -6.56 4.65
C ILE A 59 12.96 -5.08 4.35
N GLU A 60 13.51 -4.18 5.18
CA GLU A 60 13.44 -2.73 5.00
C GLU A 60 14.28 -2.20 3.82
N LYS A 61 15.18 -3.02 3.27
CA LYS A 61 15.95 -2.72 2.05
C LYS A 61 15.36 -3.38 0.82
N LEU A 62 14.47 -4.36 1.00
CA LEU A 62 13.81 -5.08 -0.07
C LEU A 62 12.78 -4.18 -0.74
N THR A 63 12.65 -4.28 -2.06
CA THR A 63 11.61 -3.59 -2.83
C THR A 63 10.70 -4.59 -3.54
N GLU A 64 11.28 -5.69 -4.02
CA GLU A 64 10.60 -6.76 -4.73
C GLU A 64 11.35 -8.09 -4.54
N ALA A 65 10.63 -9.21 -4.48
CA ALA A 65 11.17 -10.54 -4.59
C ALA A 65 10.22 -11.41 -5.42
N ALA A 66 10.76 -12.27 -6.27
CA ALA A 66 9.99 -13.19 -7.10
C ALA A 66 10.63 -14.57 -7.03
N PRO A 67 9.98 -15.55 -6.38
CA PRO A 67 10.41 -16.95 -6.43
C PRO A 67 10.38 -17.46 -7.87
N GLY A 68 11.50 -18.02 -8.29
CA GLY A 68 11.68 -18.69 -9.56
C GLY A 68 11.44 -20.20 -9.45
N LEU A 69 11.86 -20.92 -10.48
CA LEU A 69 11.70 -22.36 -10.58
C LEU A 69 12.47 -23.12 -9.49
N VAL A 70 13.61 -22.59 -9.04
CA VAL A 70 14.43 -23.22 -8.00
C VAL A 70 13.74 -23.32 -6.63
N SER A 71 12.79 -22.43 -6.34
CA SER A 71 11.94 -22.49 -5.15
C SER A 71 10.67 -23.34 -5.34
N ARG A 72 10.47 -23.90 -6.54
CA ARG A 72 9.29 -24.71 -6.91
C ARG A 72 9.67 -26.10 -7.42
N ALA A 73 10.49 -26.82 -6.64
CA ALA A 73 11.06 -28.12 -7.05
C ALA A 73 10.00 -29.17 -7.45
N ASP A 74 8.89 -29.26 -6.72
CA ASP A 74 7.82 -30.22 -7.02
C ASP A 74 7.11 -29.90 -8.34
N TRP A 75 6.86 -28.62 -8.57
CA TRP A 75 6.28 -28.15 -9.82
C TRP A 75 7.24 -28.39 -10.99
N LEU A 76 8.54 -28.12 -10.80
CA LEU A 76 9.55 -28.37 -11.84
C LEU A 76 9.61 -29.86 -12.19
N ARG A 77 9.60 -30.76 -11.19
CA ARG A 77 9.52 -32.22 -11.42
C ARG A 77 8.29 -32.62 -12.22
N ARG A 78 7.13 -32.01 -11.96
CA ARG A 78 5.91 -32.23 -12.76
C ARG A 78 6.11 -31.78 -14.20
N VAL A 79 6.63 -30.57 -14.42
CA VAL A 79 6.86 -30.02 -15.77
C VAL A 79 7.89 -30.85 -16.54
N ASP A 80 8.97 -31.29 -15.90
CA ASP A 80 9.96 -32.19 -16.51
C ASP A 80 9.34 -33.54 -16.90
N GLY A 81 8.42 -34.06 -16.07
CA GLY A 81 7.63 -35.24 -16.40
C GLY A 81 6.76 -35.03 -17.65
N LEU A 82 6.10 -33.88 -17.77
CA LEU A 82 5.31 -33.53 -18.95
C LEU A 82 6.19 -33.37 -20.19
N ILE A 83 7.34 -32.70 -20.07
CA ILE A 83 8.31 -32.55 -21.17
C ILE A 83 8.82 -33.92 -21.62
N THR A 84 9.12 -34.82 -20.69
CA THR A 84 9.53 -36.19 -21.00
C THR A 84 8.42 -36.92 -21.77
N ALA A 85 7.17 -36.78 -21.31
CA ALA A 85 5.99 -37.40 -21.91
C ALA A 85 5.63 -36.84 -23.30
N LEU A 86 6.14 -35.67 -23.71
CA LEU A 86 6.02 -35.21 -25.10
C LEU A 86 6.72 -36.13 -26.10
N GLY A 87 7.69 -36.95 -25.66
CA GLY A 87 8.35 -37.98 -26.47
C GLY A 87 7.86 -39.41 -26.19
N ASP A 88 6.76 -39.59 -25.45
CA ASP A 88 6.26 -40.92 -25.10
C ASP A 88 5.86 -41.71 -26.36
N ALA A 89 5.96 -43.04 -26.35
CA ALA A 89 5.54 -43.88 -27.48
C ALA A 89 4.02 -43.80 -27.76
N LYS A 90 3.20 -43.59 -26.73
CA LYS A 90 1.74 -43.52 -26.82
C LYS A 90 1.28 -42.11 -27.20
N ALA A 91 0.50 -42.00 -28.29
CA ALA A 91 -0.01 -40.72 -28.77
C ALA A 91 -0.81 -39.96 -27.70
N ASP A 92 -1.68 -40.65 -26.95
CA ASP A 92 -2.52 -40.05 -25.91
C ASP A 92 -1.70 -39.41 -24.78
N ALA A 93 -0.54 -39.97 -24.45
CA ALA A 93 0.34 -39.42 -23.42
C ALA A 93 0.98 -38.11 -23.90
N ARG A 94 1.45 -38.08 -25.15
CA ARG A 94 2.01 -36.87 -25.78
C ARG A 94 0.97 -35.75 -25.87
N ASP A 95 -0.23 -36.07 -26.33
CA ASP A 95 -1.32 -35.09 -26.49
C ASP A 95 -1.86 -34.57 -25.15
N ARG A 96 -1.83 -35.39 -24.10
CA ARG A 96 -2.15 -34.96 -22.73
C ARG A 96 -1.07 -34.00 -22.22
N ALA A 97 0.20 -34.35 -22.35
CA ALA A 97 1.31 -33.53 -21.89
C ALA A 97 1.37 -32.18 -22.61
N GLU A 98 1.13 -32.16 -23.93
CA GLU A 98 1.05 -30.91 -24.71
C GLU A 98 -0.06 -30.00 -24.19
N ARG A 99 -1.28 -30.53 -23.97
CA ARG A 99 -2.41 -29.75 -23.44
C ARG A 99 -2.13 -29.21 -22.04
N GLU A 100 -1.55 -30.03 -21.17
CA GLU A 100 -1.27 -29.63 -19.79
C GLU A 100 -0.19 -28.53 -19.73
N LEU A 101 0.85 -28.61 -20.57
CA LEU A 101 1.84 -27.53 -20.67
C LEU A 101 1.24 -26.22 -21.20
N ILE A 102 0.28 -26.30 -22.13
CA ILE A 102 -0.45 -25.13 -22.64
C ILE A 102 -1.35 -24.53 -21.55
N ASP A 103 -2.04 -25.37 -20.77
CA ASP A 103 -2.92 -24.96 -19.67
C ASP A 103 -2.17 -24.27 -18.53
N ILE A 104 -0.97 -24.76 -18.20
CA ILE A 104 -0.06 -24.08 -17.25
C ILE A 104 0.32 -22.67 -17.75
N GLY A 105 0.30 -22.44 -19.07
CA GLY A 105 0.43 -21.12 -19.68
C GLY A 105 1.87 -20.60 -19.76
N PRO A 106 2.06 -19.27 -19.86
CA PRO A 106 3.38 -18.66 -20.07
C PRO A 106 4.45 -19.00 -19.03
N ARG A 107 4.07 -19.49 -17.84
CA ARG A 107 4.96 -19.83 -16.74
C ARG A 107 6.00 -20.89 -17.09
N VAL A 108 5.64 -21.88 -17.92
CA VAL A 108 6.55 -22.97 -18.36
C VAL A 108 7.44 -22.59 -19.55
N LYS A 109 7.27 -21.39 -20.12
CA LYS A 109 7.88 -21.02 -21.41
C LYS A 109 9.39 -21.28 -21.45
N LEU A 110 10.14 -20.88 -20.42
CA LEU A 110 11.60 -21.07 -20.40
C LEU A 110 12.01 -22.56 -20.38
N VAL A 111 11.27 -23.42 -19.69
CA VAL A 111 11.57 -24.86 -19.62
C VAL A 111 11.22 -25.55 -20.94
N VAL A 112 10.08 -25.18 -21.53
CA VAL A 112 9.67 -25.68 -22.86
C VAL A 112 10.63 -25.20 -23.96
N GLU A 113 11.15 -23.97 -23.87
CA GLU A 113 12.19 -23.47 -24.78
C GLU A 113 13.44 -24.34 -24.78
N GLN A 114 13.88 -24.82 -23.61
CA GLN A 114 15.01 -25.75 -23.53
C GLN A 114 14.71 -27.08 -24.23
N ALA A 115 13.49 -27.61 -24.06
CA ALA A 115 13.06 -28.84 -24.71
C ALA A 115 13.02 -28.77 -26.25
N THR A 116 13.04 -27.57 -26.85
CA THR A 116 13.18 -27.42 -28.32
C THR A 116 14.56 -27.80 -28.86
N ARG A 117 15.53 -28.02 -27.96
CA ARG A 117 16.89 -28.46 -28.28
C ARG A 117 17.12 -29.93 -27.89
N ASP A 118 16.06 -30.65 -27.50
CA ASP A 118 16.16 -32.06 -27.14
C ASP A 118 16.59 -32.93 -28.34
N ALA A 119 17.30 -34.02 -28.04
CA ALA A 119 17.75 -34.99 -29.04
C ALA A 119 16.57 -35.79 -29.63
N ASP A 120 15.52 -36.01 -28.85
CA ASP A 120 14.30 -36.64 -29.32
C ASP A 120 13.55 -35.71 -30.30
N THR A 121 13.33 -36.21 -31.52
CA THR A 121 12.74 -35.40 -32.61
C THR A 121 11.26 -35.10 -32.36
N GLU A 122 10.50 -36.02 -31.77
CA GLU A 122 9.08 -35.85 -31.47
C GLU A 122 8.89 -34.84 -30.32
N ARG A 123 9.66 -35.00 -29.23
CA ARG A 123 9.65 -34.08 -28.08
C ARG A 123 9.94 -32.65 -28.52
N ARG A 124 10.99 -32.47 -29.33
CA ARG A 124 11.39 -31.17 -29.88
C ARG A 124 10.32 -30.56 -30.78
N LEU A 125 9.66 -31.35 -31.63
CA LEU A 125 8.57 -30.88 -32.50
C LEU A 125 7.38 -30.37 -31.67
N ARG A 126 6.99 -31.12 -30.64
CA ARG A 126 5.86 -30.76 -29.77
C ARG A 126 6.17 -29.61 -28.84
N ALA A 127 7.39 -29.52 -28.29
CA ALA A 127 7.82 -28.35 -27.53
C ALA A 127 7.67 -27.06 -28.35
N ARG A 128 8.04 -27.07 -29.64
CA ARG A 128 7.83 -25.91 -30.54
C ARG A 128 6.35 -25.59 -30.76
N ARG A 129 5.47 -26.60 -30.80
CA ARG A 129 4.01 -26.39 -30.88
C ARG A 129 3.47 -25.74 -29.61
N VAL A 130 3.87 -26.23 -28.43
CA VAL A 130 3.51 -25.63 -27.14
C VAL A 130 3.93 -24.16 -27.11
N LEU A 131 5.17 -23.82 -27.48
CA LEU A 131 5.62 -22.42 -27.49
C LEU A 131 4.83 -21.53 -28.42
N ARG A 132 4.42 -22.04 -29.59
CA ARG A 132 3.55 -21.31 -30.51
C ARG A 132 2.19 -21.02 -29.86
N ALA A 133 1.57 -22.03 -29.27
CA ALA A 133 0.30 -21.87 -28.56
C ALA A 133 0.41 -20.90 -27.37
N LEU A 134 1.52 -20.95 -26.61
CA LEU A 134 1.78 -20.01 -25.52
C LEU A 134 1.99 -18.58 -26.02
N ALA A 135 2.57 -18.37 -27.20
CA ALA A 135 2.74 -17.05 -27.80
C ALA A 135 1.43 -16.46 -28.34
N GLU A 136 0.47 -17.31 -28.74
CA GLU A 136 -0.87 -16.91 -29.18
C GLU A 136 -1.83 -16.67 -28.00
N SER A 137 -1.49 -17.17 -26.80
CA SER A 137 -2.28 -16.98 -25.60
C SER A 137 -2.29 -15.50 -25.17
N LYS A 138 -3.50 -14.98 -24.90
CA LYS A 138 -3.69 -13.63 -24.34
C LYS A 138 -3.42 -13.54 -22.84
N LEU A 139 -2.97 -14.63 -22.20
CA LEU A 139 -2.66 -14.64 -20.78
C LEU A 139 -1.48 -13.70 -20.50
N ALA A 140 -1.69 -12.71 -19.63
CA ALA A 140 -0.69 -11.69 -19.27
C ALA A 140 0.39 -12.20 -18.30
N ALA A 141 0.49 -13.50 -18.05
CA ALA A 141 1.44 -14.07 -17.12
C ALA A 141 2.88 -13.96 -17.65
N ARG A 142 3.81 -13.56 -16.78
CA ARG A 142 5.23 -13.54 -17.12
C ARG A 142 5.82 -14.95 -16.98
N PRO A 143 6.77 -15.36 -17.84
CA PRO A 143 7.53 -16.58 -17.63
C PRO A 143 8.26 -16.53 -16.29
N TRP A 144 8.29 -17.66 -15.58
CA TRP A 144 9.03 -17.73 -14.33
C TRP A 144 10.53 -17.75 -14.57
N PRO A 145 11.32 -16.96 -13.81
CA PRO A 145 12.77 -17.04 -13.90
C PRO A 145 13.27 -18.39 -13.37
N GLN A 146 14.42 -18.85 -13.85
CA GLN A 146 15.02 -20.10 -13.36
C GLN A 146 15.43 -20.00 -11.88
N GLN A 147 16.07 -18.88 -11.53
CA GLN A 147 16.47 -18.55 -10.17
C GLN A 147 15.44 -17.62 -9.53
N ASP A 148 15.39 -17.62 -8.20
CA ASP A 148 14.69 -16.60 -7.45
C ASP A 148 15.38 -15.25 -7.64
N VAL A 149 14.59 -14.19 -7.62
CA VAL A 149 15.05 -12.83 -7.85
C VAL A 149 14.70 -11.99 -6.64
N VAL A 150 15.66 -11.23 -6.16
CA VAL A 150 15.50 -10.27 -5.06
C VAL A 150 15.99 -8.90 -5.53
N ILE A 151 15.18 -7.85 -5.37
CA ILE A 151 15.53 -6.47 -5.68
C ILE A 151 15.58 -5.69 -4.37
N ALA A 152 16.76 -5.14 -4.05
CA ALA A 152 16.97 -4.35 -2.85
C ALA A 152 17.90 -3.17 -3.12
N ALA A 153 17.55 -1.99 -2.63
CA ALA A 153 18.29 -0.75 -2.86
C ALA A 153 18.66 -0.51 -4.35
N GLY A 154 17.75 -0.83 -5.27
CA GLY A 154 17.95 -0.72 -6.72
C GLY A 154 18.85 -1.78 -7.35
N GLN A 155 19.42 -2.69 -6.55
CA GLN A 155 20.26 -3.80 -7.03
C GLN A 155 19.43 -5.08 -7.16
N ARG A 156 19.75 -5.89 -8.18
CA ARG A 156 19.09 -7.18 -8.46
C ARG A 156 20.04 -8.33 -8.12
N PHE A 157 19.56 -9.24 -7.28
CA PHE A 157 20.25 -10.47 -6.89
C PHE A 157 19.48 -11.67 -7.44
N ALA A 158 20.19 -12.63 -8.01
CA ALA A 158 19.62 -13.88 -8.53
C ALA A 158 20.25 -15.08 -7.81
N GLY A 159 19.43 -16.02 -7.36
CA GLY A 159 19.88 -17.14 -6.53
C GLY A 159 18.72 -17.99 -6.03
N LYS A 160 18.94 -18.79 -4.99
CA LYS A 160 17.88 -19.52 -4.28
C LYS A 160 17.59 -18.81 -2.96
N ILE A 161 16.36 -18.37 -2.75
CA ILE A 161 15.90 -17.90 -1.45
C ILE A 161 15.90 -19.10 -0.49
N ALA A 162 16.60 -18.96 0.63
CA ALA A 162 16.77 -20.03 1.61
C ALA A 162 15.59 -20.16 2.58
N ASN A 163 14.82 -19.07 2.77
CA ASN A 163 13.58 -19.10 3.53
C ASN A 163 12.59 -20.08 2.86
N GLY A 164 11.95 -20.98 3.60
CA GLY A 164 10.92 -21.86 3.02
C GLY A 164 9.55 -21.16 2.89
N GLU A 165 9.34 -20.12 3.69
CA GLU A 165 8.09 -19.40 3.85
C GLU A 165 8.34 -17.93 4.17
N ILE A 166 7.37 -17.08 3.85
CA ILE A 166 7.32 -15.68 4.27
C ILE A 166 6.22 -15.55 5.33
N GLU A 167 6.55 -14.93 6.46
CA GLU A 167 5.60 -14.67 7.53
C GLU A 167 5.08 -13.23 7.43
N LEU A 168 3.77 -13.09 7.36
CA LEU A 168 3.04 -11.82 7.36
C LEU A 168 2.33 -11.64 8.70
N LEU A 169 2.24 -10.42 9.18
CA LEU A 169 1.37 -10.02 10.27
C LEU A 169 0.01 -9.61 9.69
N ALA A 170 -0.95 -10.54 9.70
CA ALA A 170 -2.34 -10.23 9.41
C ALA A 170 -3.04 -9.74 10.69
N ALA A 171 -4.23 -9.16 10.55
CA ALA A 171 -5.03 -8.67 11.69
C ALA A 171 -5.34 -9.77 12.72
N TRP A 172 -5.43 -11.02 12.29
CA TRP A 172 -5.70 -12.21 13.13
C TRP A 172 -4.44 -12.98 13.55
N GLY A 173 -3.25 -12.42 13.30
CA GLY A 173 -1.97 -13.01 13.68
C GLY A 173 -1.07 -13.34 12.50
N LYS A 174 -0.09 -14.22 12.75
CA LYS A 174 0.95 -14.56 11.78
C LYS A 174 0.41 -15.50 10.70
N VAL A 175 0.50 -15.09 9.44
CA VAL A 175 0.20 -15.93 8.27
C VAL A 175 1.51 -16.33 7.61
N ARG A 176 1.72 -17.64 7.44
CA ARG A 176 2.90 -18.17 6.76
C ARG A 176 2.52 -18.59 5.35
N VAL A 177 3.20 -18.03 4.38
CA VAL A 177 2.99 -18.32 2.96
C VAL A 177 4.23 -19.06 2.44
N PRO A 178 4.11 -20.33 2.02
CA PRO A 178 5.21 -21.06 1.40
C PRO A 178 5.74 -20.32 0.17
N LEU A 179 7.06 -20.27 -0.01
CA LEU A 179 7.64 -19.60 -1.19
C LEU A 179 7.15 -20.20 -2.51
N ALA A 180 6.84 -21.49 -2.53
CA ALA A 180 6.35 -22.17 -3.72
C ALA A 180 5.00 -21.60 -4.21
N ASP A 181 4.20 -21.07 -3.28
CA ASP A 181 2.87 -20.52 -3.55
C ASP A 181 2.91 -19.01 -3.86
N ILE A 182 4.04 -18.36 -3.65
CA ILE A 182 4.23 -16.93 -3.95
C ILE A 182 4.62 -16.78 -5.41
N GLU A 183 3.81 -16.05 -6.19
CA GLU A 183 4.13 -15.60 -7.55
C GLU A 183 5.11 -14.43 -7.50
N SER A 184 4.78 -13.42 -6.69
CA SER A 184 5.62 -12.24 -6.47
C SER A 184 5.33 -11.59 -5.12
N LEU A 185 6.35 -10.96 -4.56
CA LEU A 185 6.32 -10.17 -3.34
C LEU A 185 6.83 -8.76 -3.68
N ALA A 186 6.05 -7.71 -3.45
CA ALA A 186 6.48 -6.34 -3.69
C ALA A 186 5.85 -5.36 -2.70
N ILE A 187 6.54 -4.26 -2.43
CA ILE A 187 5.88 -3.10 -1.81
C ILE A 187 4.89 -2.55 -2.86
N PRO A 188 3.58 -2.43 -2.54
CA PRO A 188 2.60 -1.87 -3.46
C PRO A 188 3.10 -0.54 -4.00
N ALA A 189 3.00 -0.34 -5.32
CA ALA A 189 3.42 0.91 -5.93
C ALA A 189 2.70 2.12 -5.28
N SER A 190 1.46 1.91 -4.82
CA SER A 190 0.66 2.88 -4.07
C SER A 190 1.17 3.19 -2.67
N ARG A 191 2.27 2.61 -2.19
CA ARG A 191 2.86 2.87 -0.86
C ARG A 191 4.36 3.14 -0.89
N ARG A 192 4.97 3.19 -2.08
CA ARG A 192 6.40 3.48 -2.18
C ARG A 192 6.62 4.95 -1.84
N THR A 193 7.42 5.20 -0.81
CA THR A 193 7.93 6.54 -0.55
C THR A 193 8.83 6.98 -1.69
N ILE A 194 8.53 8.14 -2.27
CA ILE A 194 9.27 8.75 -3.37
C ILE A 194 10.20 9.80 -2.78
N ASP A 195 11.49 9.73 -3.12
CA ASP A 195 12.44 10.80 -2.83
C ASP A 195 12.25 11.94 -3.84
N LEU A 196 11.52 12.98 -3.42
CA LEU A 196 11.18 14.10 -4.30
C LEU A 196 12.41 14.93 -4.68
N LEU A 197 13.51 14.88 -3.90
CA LEU A 197 14.75 15.58 -4.27
C LEU A 197 15.41 14.96 -5.50
N GLY A 198 15.38 13.63 -5.61
CA GLY A 198 15.93 12.89 -6.77
C GLY A 198 15.17 13.14 -8.08
N GLU A 199 13.96 13.68 -7.99
CA GLU A 199 13.06 13.90 -9.14
C GLU A 199 13.18 15.33 -9.71
N ILE A 200 13.89 16.21 -8.99
CA ILE A 200 14.06 17.62 -9.33
C ILE A 200 15.26 17.80 -10.26
N ASP A 201 15.00 18.44 -11.40
CA ASP A 201 16.00 19.07 -12.24
C ASP A 201 15.85 20.59 -12.10
N VAL A 202 16.79 21.25 -11.44
CA VAL A 202 16.67 22.68 -11.09
C VAL A 202 16.52 23.57 -12.34
N GLU A 203 17.19 23.25 -13.45
CA GLU A 203 17.11 24.07 -14.67
C GLU A 203 15.72 23.95 -15.32
N ARG A 204 15.17 22.74 -15.31
CA ARG A 204 13.84 22.45 -15.82
C ARG A 204 12.74 22.97 -14.90
N ASP A 205 12.89 22.76 -13.59
CA ASP A 205 11.78 22.77 -12.62
C ASP A 205 11.66 24.08 -11.83
N ALA A 206 12.71 24.88 -11.76
CA ALA A 206 12.65 26.21 -11.15
C ALA A 206 11.64 27.09 -11.91
N VAL A 207 10.64 27.61 -11.19
CA VAL A 207 9.62 28.53 -11.74
C VAL A 207 10.08 29.97 -11.58
N SER A 208 10.63 30.31 -10.41
CA SER A 208 11.16 31.64 -10.09
C SER A 208 12.14 31.58 -8.93
N GLY A 209 13.02 32.58 -8.82
CA GLY A 209 14.04 32.67 -7.78
C GLY A 209 15.30 31.88 -8.09
N GLY A 210 16.29 31.96 -7.20
CA GLY A 210 17.53 31.20 -7.32
C GLY A 210 17.39 29.85 -6.63
N TRP A 211 17.54 28.76 -7.37
CA TRP A 211 17.60 27.40 -6.86
C TRP A 211 18.91 26.77 -7.31
N SER A 212 19.52 25.94 -6.47
CA SER A 212 20.78 25.26 -6.79
C SER A 212 20.98 24.03 -5.92
N TRP A 213 21.86 23.14 -6.34
CA TRP A 213 22.34 22.02 -5.53
C TRP A 213 23.64 22.39 -4.81
N ASP A 214 23.74 22.06 -3.53
CA ASP A 214 24.96 22.14 -2.71
C ASP A 214 25.18 20.79 -2.01
N GLY A 215 26.13 20.00 -2.50
CA GLY A 215 26.48 18.70 -1.89
C GLY A 215 25.31 17.73 -1.76
N GLY A 216 24.39 17.70 -2.73
CA GLY A 216 23.18 16.86 -2.70
C GLY A 216 22.00 17.44 -1.90
N THR A 217 22.13 18.66 -1.38
CA THR A 217 21.02 19.39 -0.76
C THR A 217 20.49 20.47 -1.69
N LEU A 218 19.17 20.62 -1.75
CA LEU A 218 18.55 21.66 -2.57
C LEU A 218 18.58 22.98 -1.78
N VAL A 219 19.08 24.04 -2.40
CA VAL A 219 19.22 25.36 -1.78
C VAL A 219 18.34 26.35 -2.50
N ALA A 220 17.46 27.00 -1.73
CA ALA A 220 16.70 28.16 -2.17
C ALA A 220 17.45 29.44 -1.76
N ALA A 221 17.80 30.28 -2.73
CA ALA A 221 18.36 31.60 -2.48
C ALA A 221 17.28 32.55 -1.95
N LYS A 222 17.71 33.47 -1.06
CA LYS A 222 16.84 34.52 -0.52
C LYS A 222 16.38 35.45 -1.65
N ALA A 223 15.12 35.33 -2.05
CA ALA A 223 14.51 36.19 -3.04
C ALA A 223 13.01 36.37 -2.80
N ASN A 224 12.41 37.26 -3.58
CA ASN A 224 10.96 37.42 -3.59
C ASN A 224 10.33 36.29 -4.38
N ARG A 225 9.42 35.54 -3.74
CA ARG A 225 8.54 34.60 -4.42
C ARG A 225 9.32 33.53 -5.21
N SER A 226 10.36 32.97 -4.61
CA SER A 226 11.07 31.81 -5.17
C SER A 226 10.14 30.61 -5.17
N ARG A 227 10.09 29.87 -6.27
CA ARG A 227 9.27 28.67 -6.45
C ARG A 227 9.96 27.65 -7.34
N LEU A 228 9.82 26.39 -6.98
CA LEU A 228 10.25 25.25 -7.76
C LEU A 228 9.09 24.24 -7.79
N GLN A 229 8.75 23.78 -8.99
CA GLN A 229 7.69 22.79 -9.19
C GLN A 229 8.31 21.40 -9.15
N ILE A 230 7.72 20.46 -8.41
CA ILE A 230 8.19 19.08 -8.37
C ILE A 230 7.33 18.30 -9.36
N PRO A 231 7.87 17.70 -10.43
CA PRO A 231 7.10 17.18 -11.56
C PRO A 231 6.41 15.82 -11.27
N ILE A 232 5.78 15.72 -10.10
CA ILE A 232 5.04 14.56 -9.62
C ILE A 232 3.62 15.00 -9.29
N ALA A 233 2.65 14.31 -9.89
CA ALA A 233 1.27 14.35 -9.41
C ALA A 233 1.17 13.43 -8.19
N PRO A 234 0.78 13.95 -7.01
CA PRO A 234 0.64 13.11 -5.83
C PRO A 234 -0.59 12.19 -5.96
N PRO A 235 -0.65 11.08 -5.21
CA PRO A 235 -1.89 10.33 -5.03
C PRO A 235 -2.95 11.20 -4.30
N ALA A 236 -4.19 10.68 -4.18
CA ALA A 236 -5.29 11.42 -3.55
C ALA A 236 -5.03 11.74 -2.06
N GLU A 237 -4.32 10.85 -1.36
CA GLU A 237 -3.95 10.99 0.04
C GLU A 237 -2.47 10.64 0.21
N TYR A 238 -1.74 11.43 0.99
CA TYR A 238 -0.29 11.30 1.14
C TYR A 238 0.25 12.05 2.34
N GLU A 239 1.45 11.67 2.77
CA GLU A 239 2.33 12.42 3.64
C GLU A 239 3.45 13.05 2.81
N LEU A 240 3.71 14.34 3.03
CA LEU A 240 4.97 14.99 2.69
C LEU A 240 5.81 15.12 3.94
N ARG A 241 7.06 14.66 3.87
CA ARG A 241 8.05 14.82 4.94
C ARG A 241 9.25 15.59 4.42
N LEU A 242 9.64 16.63 5.14
CA LEU A 242 10.76 17.49 4.78
C LEU A 242 11.68 17.70 5.97
N THR A 243 12.98 17.71 5.71
CA THR A 243 13.99 18.19 6.67
C THR A 243 14.70 19.40 6.07
N ILE A 244 14.61 20.54 6.76
CA ILE A 244 15.14 21.81 6.26
C ILE A 244 15.98 22.55 7.30
N VAL A 245 16.84 23.45 6.82
CA VAL A 245 17.57 24.43 7.64
C VAL A 245 17.35 25.83 7.05
N PRO A 246 16.66 26.75 7.73
CA PRO A 246 16.59 28.15 7.35
C PRO A 246 17.98 28.78 7.50
N LEU A 247 18.51 29.46 6.49
CA LEU A 247 19.89 29.99 6.52
C LEU A 247 19.96 31.49 6.74
N ALA A 248 19.10 32.26 6.07
CA ALA A 248 19.01 33.70 6.18
C ALA A 248 17.55 34.12 6.07
N GLY A 249 17.20 35.20 6.76
CA GLY A 249 15.81 35.58 6.96
C GLY A 249 15.55 37.03 6.60
N ARG A 250 14.41 37.58 7.02
CA ARG A 250 14.10 39.00 6.89
C ARG A 250 14.51 39.75 8.16
N ARG A 251 14.97 41.00 8.00
CA ARG A 251 15.08 41.94 9.13
C ARG A 251 13.74 42.60 9.39
N VAL A 252 13.19 42.39 10.58
CA VAL A 252 11.88 42.95 10.99
C VAL A 252 12.10 44.12 11.94
N LYS A 253 11.31 45.19 11.75
CA LYS A 253 11.40 46.39 12.60
C LYS A 253 11.07 46.01 14.06
N GLY A 254 11.97 46.36 14.98
CA GLY A 254 11.81 46.04 16.41
C GLY A 254 12.33 44.66 16.80
N VAL A 255 12.93 43.91 15.87
CA VAL A 255 13.62 42.65 16.16
C VAL A 255 15.12 42.82 15.88
N ASP A 256 15.96 42.55 16.88
CA ASP A 256 17.41 42.78 16.81
C ASP A 256 18.16 41.76 15.93
N ARG A 257 17.46 40.75 15.41
CA ARG A 257 18.00 39.68 14.57
C ARG A 257 17.16 39.47 13.31
N GLU A 258 17.75 38.86 12.28
CA GLU A 258 16.96 38.29 11.19
C GLU A 258 16.12 37.13 11.72
N ILE A 259 14.95 36.94 11.13
CA ILE A 259 14.06 35.81 11.40
C ILE A 259 13.69 35.13 10.09
N ALA A 260 13.51 33.81 10.13
CA ALA A 260 12.98 33.08 8.98
C ALA A 260 11.66 33.72 8.54
N ASP A 261 11.43 33.77 7.24
CA ASP A 261 10.18 34.23 6.65
C ASP A 261 9.56 33.07 5.87
N SER A 262 8.50 33.34 5.13
CA SER A 262 7.60 32.36 4.52
C SER A 262 8.30 31.19 3.81
N LEU A 263 8.02 29.97 4.26
CA LEU A 263 8.13 28.73 3.48
C LEU A 263 6.75 28.35 2.96
N PHE A 264 6.66 27.92 1.71
CA PHE A 264 5.44 27.45 1.08
C PHE A 264 5.62 26.04 0.55
N LEU A 265 4.70 25.15 0.89
CA LEU A 265 4.62 23.80 0.31
C LEU A 265 3.41 23.72 -0.61
N GLY A 266 3.66 23.60 -1.92
CA GLY A 266 2.66 23.34 -2.94
C GLY A 266 2.09 21.94 -2.79
N ILE A 267 0.86 21.87 -2.34
CA ILE A 267 0.11 20.62 -2.17
C ILE A 267 -1.11 20.60 -3.09
N VAL A 268 -1.56 19.39 -3.40
CA VAL A 268 -2.82 19.14 -4.10
C VAL A 268 -3.74 18.37 -3.16
N VAL A 269 -4.92 18.93 -2.86
CA VAL A 269 -5.95 18.31 -2.01
C VAL A 269 -7.26 18.24 -2.79
N GLY A 270 -7.77 17.02 -3.00
CA GLY A 270 -8.81 16.76 -3.98
C GLY A 270 -8.35 17.19 -5.39
N SER A 271 -9.02 18.19 -5.97
CA SER A 271 -8.63 18.78 -7.26
C SER A 271 -8.05 20.19 -7.14
N GLN A 272 -7.72 20.66 -5.94
CA GLN A 272 -7.27 22.02 -5.68
C GLN A 272 -5.79 22.07 -5.32
N GLN A 273 -5.04 22.92 -6.02
CA GLN A 273 -3.68 23.28 -5.63
C GLN A 273 -3.71 24.46 -4.67
N THR A 274 -2.99 24.34 -3.56
CA THR A 274 -2.81 25.43 -2.59
C THR A 274 -1.40 25.37 -1.98
N HIS A 275 -1.09 26.31 -1.09
CA HIS A 275 0.10 26.23 -0.27
C HIS A 275 -0.25 25.97 1.18
N VAL A 276 0.54 25.12 1.85
CA VAL A 276 0.76 25.25 3.28
C VAL A 276 1.86 26.29 3.49
N ALA A 277 1.48 27.43 4.07
CA ALA A 277 2.39 28.51 4.43
C ALA A 277 2.88 28.31 5.87
N ILE A 278 4.19 28.48 6.09
CA ILE A 278 4.87 28.32 7.37
C ILE A 278 5.73 29.57 7.61
N ASP A 279 5.60 30.17 8.79
CA ASP A 279 6.26 31.42 9.18
C ASP A 279 6.08 32.58 8.19
N ALA A 280 4.88 32.70 7.64
CA ALA A 280 4.59 33.69 6.61
C ALA A 280 4.28 35.10 7.17
N PHE A 281 4.52 36.13 6.34
CA PHE A 281 4.12 37.52 6.59
C PHE A 281 4.69 38.15 7.88
N THR A 282 5.97 37.87 8.16
CA THR A 282 6.68 38.38 9.35
C THR A 282 6.78 39.91 9.43
N ASP A 283 6.53 40.63 8.33
CA ASP A 283 6.57 42.09 8.24
C ASP A 283 5.25 42.80 8.57
N ILE A 284 4.13 42.07 8.60
CA ILE A 284 2.77 42.62 8.80
C ILE A 284 2.01 41.96 9.95
N GLY A 285 2.72 41.51 10.98
CA GLY A 285 2.14 40.97 12.21
C GLY A 285 2.19 39.44 12.33
N GLY A 286 2.79 38.74 11.36
CA GLY A 286 3.17 37.33 11.51
C GLY A 286 4.32 37.14 12.50
N PRO A 287 4.91 35.93 12.57
CA PRO A 287 4.73 34.79 11.66
C PRO A 287 3.39 34.07 11.80
N PHE A 288 2.82 33.67 10.65
CA PHE A 288 1.59 32.88 10.56
C PHE A 288 1.83 31.54 9.86
N ALA A 289 1.03 30.53 10.20
CA ALA A 289 0.91 29.31 9.41
C ALA A 289 -0.57 28.97 9.08
N GLY A 290 -0.78 28.36 7.91
CA GLY A 290 -2.11 28.06 7.37
C GLY A 290 -2.06 27.90 5.85
N PHE A 291 -3.17 28.17 5.17
CA PHE A 291 -3.22 28.11 3.70
C PHE A 291 -2.97 29.48 3.05
N ASP A 292 -2.45 29.50 1.82
CA ASP A 292 -2.29 30.77 1.08
C ASP A 292 -3.61 31.52 0.93
N LEU A 293 -4.65 30.84 0.42
CA LEU A 293 -6.00 31.37 0.32
C LEU A 293 -7.05 30.39 0.84
N THR A 294 -7.95 30.86 1.71
CA THR A 294 -9.18 30.17 2.11
C THR A 294 -10.37 31.10 1.88
N ASP A 295 -11.29 30.72 1.00
CA ASP A 295 -12.39 31.58 0.51
C ASP A 295 -11.89 32.95 0.02
N GLY A 296 -10.72 32.96 -0.64
CA GLY A 296 -10.06 34.18 -1.14
C GLY A 296 -9.38 35.05 -0.08
N LYS A 297 -9.42 34.68 1.20
CA LYS A 297 -8.71 35.39 2.29
C LYS A 297 -7.31 34.85 2.49
N ARG A 298 -6.35 35.72 2.80
CA ARG A 298 -4.94 35.32 2.99
C ARG A 298 -4.73 34.69 4.36
N VAL A 299 -3.61 33.98 4.51
CA VAL A 299 -3.20 33.41 5.82
C VAL A 299 -3.11 34.45 6.95
N HIS A 300 -2.79 35.72 6.68
CA HIS A 300 -2.73 36.76 7.73
C HIS A 300 -4.12 37.26 8.14
N ASP A 301 -5.15 37.06 7.31
CA ASP A 301 -6.54 37.40 7.64
C ASP A 301 -7.23 36.27 8.44
N ALA A 302 -6.80 35.03 8.22
CA ALA A 302 -7.37 33.83 8.84
C ALA A 302 -6.28 32.77 9.12
N PRO A 303 -5.34 33.05 10.03
CA PRO A 303 -4.26 32.10 10.34
C PRO A 303 -4.83 30.88 11.07
N LEU A 304 -4.29 29.70 10.76
CA LEU A 304 -4.54 28.49 11.56
C LEU A 304 -3.58 28.39 12.75
N HIS A 305 -2.46 29.10 12.68
CA HIS A 305 -1.48 29.23 13.76
C HIS A 305 -0.78 30.59 13.70
N THR A 306 -0.41 31.11 14.87
CA THR A 306 0.40 32.32 15.03
C THR A 306 1.57 32.01 15.95
N GLY A 307 2.77 32.42 15.53
CA GLY A 307 4.01 32.09 16.22
C GLY A 307 5.05 31.53 15.25
N SER A 308 6.32 31.68 15.60
CA SER A 308 7.42 31.17 14.77
C SER A 308 7.58 29.67 14.98
N LEU A 309 7.76 28.96 13.89
CA LEU A 309 7.97 27.52 13.83
C LEU A 309 9.40 27.19 13.37
N LEU A 310 10.09 28.11 12.70
CA LEU A 310 11.40 27.90 12.10
C LEU A 310 12.45 28.89 12.64
N ASP A 311 13.46 28.35 13.31
CA ASP A 311 14.61 29.12 13.79
C ASP A 311 15.75 29.13 12.75
N LEU A 312 16.35 30.30 12.49
CA LEU A 312 17.53 30.39 11.62
C LEU A 312 18.68 29.52 12.13
N GLY A 313 19.32 28.79 11.22
CA GLY A 313 20.45 27.91 11.48
C GLY A 313 20.09 26.59 12.18
N ARG A 314 18.81 26.38 12.52
CA ARG A 314 18.34 25.16 13.18
C ARG A 314 17.61 24.27 12.19
N GLU A 315 17.92 22.98 12.24
CA GLU A 315 17.20 21.98 11.46
C GLU A 315 15.79 21.78 12.03
N ALA A 316 14.81 21.69 11.14
CA ALA A 316 13.42 21.41 11.47
C ALA A 316 12.89 20.25 10.62
N GLU A 317 12.11 19.37 11.25
CA GLU A 317 11.33 18.34 10.57
C GLU A 317 9.89 18.85 10.35
N ILE A 318 9.43 18.81 9.11
CA ILE A 318 8.08 19.22 8.72
C ILE A 318 7.36 18.01 8.13
N VAL A 319 6.14 17.77 8.61
CA VAL A 319 5.25 16.74 8.08
C VAL A 319 3.92 17.39 7.70
N VAL A 320 3.52 17.23 6.45
CA VAL A 320 2.19 17.62 5.96
C VAL A 320 1.45 16.36 5.55
N GLU A 321 0.35 16.06 6.22
CA GLU A 321 -0.53 14.97 5.80
C GLU A 321 -1.73 15.55 5.05
N VAL A 322 -1.96 15.03 3.85
CA VAL A 322 -3.10 15.35 3.00
C VAL A 322 -4.03 14.15 2.94
N ARG A 323 -5.31 14.39 3.21
CA ARG A 323 -6.43 13.46 3.01
C ARG A 323 -7.44 14.12 2.08
N ARG A 324 -8.43 13.37 1.61
CA ARG A 324 -9.44 13.87 0.66
C ARG A 324 -10.12 15.18 1.08
N ALA A 325 -10.34 15.39 2.38
CA ALA A 325 -10.98 16.58 2.94
C ALA A 325 -10.29 17.07 4.23
N ALA A 326 -9.00 16.77 4.40
CA ALA A 326 -8.25 17.22 5.57
C ALA A 326 -6.79 17.48 5.21
N VAL A 327 -6.18 18.44 5.90
CA VAL A 327 -4.75 18.70 5.83
C VAL A 327 -4.26 19.02 7.23
N SER A 328 -3.23 18.31 7.68
CA SER A 328 -2.56 18.62 8.94
C SER A 328 -1.11 19.01 8.72
N LEU A 329 -0.59 19.84 9.62
CA LEU A 329 0.81 20.27 9.66
C LEU A 329 1.40 19.93 11.02
N THR A 330 2.53 19.23 11.01
CA THR A 330 3.35 18.96 12.18
C THR A 330 4.75 19.52 11.96
N VAL A 331 5.30 20.21 12.96
CA VAL A 331 6.69 20.70 12.96
C VAL A 331 7.38 20.20 14.22
N ASP A 332 8.54 19.56 14.08
CA ASP A 332 9.30 18.94 15.17
C ASP A 332 8.40 18.07 16.09
N LYS A 333 7.54 17.24 15.45
CA LYS A 333 6.57 16.34 16.12
C LYS A 333 5.46 17.03 16.91
N LYS A 334 5.34 18.36 16.82
CA LYS A 334 4.23 19.12 17.40
C LYS A 334 3.19 19.43 16.32
N LEU A 335 1.95 19.00 16.55
CA LEU A 335 0.82 19.39 15.72
C LEU A 335 0.65 20.90 15.76
N VAL A 336 0.73 21.54 14.59
CA VAL A 336 0.56 22.98 14.41
C VAL A 336 -0.90 23.30 14.10
N PHE A 337 -1.49 22.57 13.15
CA PHE A 337 -2.94 22.61 12.85
C PHE A 337 -3.42 21.29 12.23
N ASP A 338 -4.72 21.02 12.34
CA ASP A 338 -5.46 19.96 11.64
C ASP A 338 -6.73 20.57 11.05
N TRP A 339 -6.71 20.88 9.75
CA TRP A 339 -7.82 21.50 9.04
C TRP A 339 -8.69 20.44 8.36
N ARG A 340 -10.01 20.57 8.47
CA ARG A 340 -11.00 19.63 7.92
C ARG A 340 -12.19 20.39 7.35
N ASP A 341 -12.30 20.48 6.03
CA ASP A 341 -13.39 21.19 5.35
C ASP A 341 -13.43 20.82 3.85
N ASP A 342 -14.28 21.49 3.06
CA ASP A 342 -14.31 21.32 1.60
C ASP A 342 -13.03 21.89 0.95
N PRO A 343 -12.21 21.05 0.28
CA PRO A 343 -11.01 21.49 -0.42
C PRO A 343 -11.23 22.62 -1.42
N LYS A 344 -12.45 22.76 -1.99
CA LYS A 344 -12.79 23.83 -2.94
C LYS A 344 -12.65 25.24 -2.38
N ARG A 345 -12.60 25.38 -1.05
CA ARG A 345 -12.35 26.65 -0.36
C ARG A 345 -10.88 27.07 -0.45
N LEU A 346 -9.99 26.12 -0.71
CA LEU A 346 -8.56 26.33 -0.81
C LEU A 346 -8.20 26.73 -2.24
N SER A 347 -7.29 27.69 -2.36
CA SER A 347 -6.72 28.09 -3.64
C SER A 347 -5.30 28.61 -3.46
N ILE A 348 -4.62 28.87 -4.57
CA ILE A 348 -3.31 29.50 -4.61
C ILE A 348 -3.45 30.91 -5.18
N SER A 349 -2.69 31.85 -4.64
CA SER A 349 -2.65 33.19 -5.19
C SER A 349 -2.07 33.19 -6.61
N PRO A 350 -2.60 33.99 -7.55
CA PRO A 350 -2.05 34.10 -8.91
C PRO A 350 -0.56 34.45 -8.94
N ALA A 351 -0.08 35.19 -7.95
CA ALA A 351 1.33 35.56 -7.83
C ALA A 351 2.26 34.40 -7.45
N TRP A 352 1.70 33.24 -7.11
CA TRP A 352 2.34 32.08 -6.52
C TRP A 352 2.10 30.78 -7.29
N THR A 353 1.41 30.83 -8.44
CA THR A 353 1.09 29.65 -9.24
C THR A 353 2.33 28.92 -9.74
N TYR A 354 2.22 27.59 -9.82
CA TYR A 354 3.14 26.72 -10.53
C TYR A 354 2.74 26.60 -12.00
N ARG A 355 3.56 25.95 -12.82
CA ARG A 355 3.27 25.77 -14.26
C ARG A 355 2.11 24.81 -14.48
N ASP A 356 2.02 23.78 -13.66
CA ASP A 356 0.96 22.77 -13.67
C ASP A 356 0.35 22.66 -12.28
N SER A 357 -0.97 22.85 -12.19
CA SER A 357 -1.69 22.81 -10.93
C SER A 357 -1.84 21.40 -10.36
N ARG A 358 -1.52 20.37 -11.14
CA ARG A 358 -1.61 18.96 -10.69
C ARG A 358 -0.39 18.52 -9.90
N TYR A 359 0.67 19.32 -9.89
CA TYR A 359 1.96 18.94 -9.33
C TYR A 359 2.22 19.56 -7.97
N LEU A 360 3.13 18.94 -7.23
CA LEU A 360 3.64 19.47 -5.97
C LEU A 360 4.59 20.64 -6.23
N GLY A 361 4.91 21.38 -5.17
CA GLY A 361 5.91 22.44 -5.26
C GLY A 361 6.49 22.85 -3.91
N ILE A 362 7.54 23.64 -3.98
CA ILE A 362 8.15 24.30 -2.83
C ILE A 362 8.47 25.74 -3.20
N GLY A 363 8.27 26.64 -2.26
CA GLY A 363 8.56 28.05 -2.45
C GLY A 363 9.01 28.73 -1.17
N CYS A 364 9.62 29.90 -1.32
CA CYS A 364 9.98 30.73 -0.20
C CYS A 364 9.91 32.21 -0.55
N HIS A 365 9.79 33.05 0.47
CA HIS A 365 9.77 34.51 0.33
C HIS A 365 10.70 35.17 1.34
N GLN A 366 11.65 35.96 0.85
CA GLN A 366 12.60 36.74 1.69
C GLN A 366 13.39 35.92 2.71
N THR A 367 13.57 34.63 2.43
CA THR A 367 14.32 33.68 3.26
C THR A 367 15.07 32.69 2.36
N SER A 368 16.18 32.14 2.85
CA SER A 368 16.89 31.05 2.18
C SER A 368 16.79 29.77 3.01
N TYR A 369 16.71 28.64 2.32
CA TYR A 369 16.57 27.32 2.95
C TYR A 369 17.56 26.33 2.32
N LYS A 370 18.10 25.43 3.13
CA LYS A 370 18.63 24.14 2.66
C LYS A 370 17.58 23.07 2.91
N VAL A 371 17.24 22.30 1.89
CA VAL A 371 16.35 21.14 1.96
C VAL A 371 17.23 19.90 1.86
N ARG A 372 17.29 19.14 2.95
CA ARG A 372 18.11 17.93 3.07
C ARG A 372 17.37 16.66 2.70
N GLU A 373 16.08 16.64 2.98
CA GLU A 373 15.18 15.54 2.69
C GLU A 373 13.84 16.10 2.24
N PHE A 374 13.26 15.50 1.21
CA PHE A 374 11.88 15.75 0.79
C PHE A 374 11.29 14.45 0.26
N ARG A 375 10.36 13.87 1.00
CA ARG A 375 9.73 12.59 0.67
C ARG A 375 8.23 12.73 0.52
N LEU A 376 7.67 11.96 -0.41
CA LEU A 376 6.23 11.75 -0.60
C LEU A 376 5.92 10.30 -0.28
N THR A 377 5.12 10.05 0.75
CA THR A 377 4.61 8.72 1.07
C THR A 377 3.11 8.70 0.79
N PRO A 378 2.64 7.98 -0.23
CA PRO A 378 1.21 7.75 -0.39
C PRO A 378 0.57 7.19 0.87
N ILE A 379 -0.65 7.63 1.17
CA ILE A 379 -1.44 7.09 2.27
C ILE A 379 -2.58 6.31 1.64
N ASP A 380 -2.66 5.03 1.97
CA ASP A 380 -3.71 4.19 1.44
C ASP A 380 -5.07 4.64 2.00
N ASP A 381 -6.04 4.82 1.10
CA ASP A 381 -7.48 4.94 1.40
C ASP A 381 -8.04 3.70 2.13
N ALA A 382 -7.23 2.67 2.38
CA ALA A 382 -7.59 1.48 3.11
C ALA A 382 -7.73 1.73 4.62
N GLN A 383 -8.30 2.87 5.01
CA GLN A 383 -9.20 2.79 6.14
C GLN A 383 -10.35 1.88 5.70
N PRO A 384 -10.66 0.83 6.47
CA PRO A 384 -11.88 0.07 6.19
C PRO A 384 -13.04 1.07 6.15
N PRO A 385 -14.07 0.85 5.30
CA PRO A 385 -15.20 1.77 5.20
C PRO A 385 -15.66 2.19 6.59
N ALA A 386 -16.05 3.45 6.80
CA ALA A 386 -16.34 4.04 8.11
C ALA A 386 -17.38 3.27 8.98
N ASN A 387 -17.99 2.24 8.40
CA ASN A 387 -19.02 1.39 8.99
C ASN A 387 -18.47 0.04 9.49
N VAL A 388 -17.19 -0.26 9.25
CA VAL A 388 -16.55 -1.52 9.68
C VAL A 388 -16.19 -1.40 11.15
N LYS A 389 -16.90 -2.15 11.99
CA LYS A 389 -16.71 -2.11 13.44
C LYS A 389 -15.34 -2.72 13.81
N PRO A 390 -14.76 -2.35 14.96
CA PRO A 390 -13.57 -3.02 15.47
C PRO A 390 -13.75 -4.55 15.51
N GLY A 391 -12.94 -5.26 14.71
CA GLY A 391 -12.98 -6.72 14.54
C GLY A 391 -13.54 -7.21 13.20
N GLU A 392 -14.18 -6.36 12.40
CA GLU A 392 -14.59 -6.67 11.03
C GLU A 392 -13.46 -6.29 10.04
N TRP A 393 -13.33 -7.00 8.91
CA TRP A 393 -12.31 -6.69 7.91
C TRP A 393 -12.79 -6.87 6.48
N VAL A 394 -12.13 -6.20 5.54
CA VAL A 394 -12.49 -6.15 4.13
C VAL A 394 -11.32 -6.63 3.26
N VAL A 395 -11.49 -7.72 2.51
CA VAL A 395 -10.55 -8.17 1.47
C VAL A 395 -11.13 -7.84 0.11
N ARG A 396 -10.38 -7.12 -0.72
CA ARG A 396 -10.77 -6.86 -2.10
C ARG A 396 -10.27 -8.00 -2.99
N LEU A 397 -11.20 -8.69 -3.64
CA LEU A 397 -10.89 -9.75 -4.60
C LEU A 397 -10.51 -9.16 -5.97
N GLY A 398 -9.80 -9.96 -6.78
CA GLY A 398 -9.26 -9.55 -8.08
C GLY A 398 -10.32 -9.17 -9.14
N ASP A 399 -11.58 -9.54 -8.92
CA ASP A 399 -12.73 -9.18 -9.74
C ASP A 399 -13.44 -7.89 -9.28
N GLY A 400 -12.91 -7.23 -8.23
CA GLY A 400 -13.45 -5.98 -7.67
C GLY A 400 -14.49 -6.18 -6.56
N SER A 401 -14.87 -7.43 -6.23
CA SER A 401 -15.76 -7.71 -5.10
C SER A 401 -15.06 -7.54 -3.74
N LEU A 402 -15.86 -7.36 -2.69
CA LEU A 402 -15.38 -7.17 -1.31
C LEU A 402 -15.84 -8.35 -0.45
N LEU A 403 -14.89 -8.97 0.24
CA LEU A 403 -15.10 -10.00 1.23
C LEU A 403 -15.09 -9.34 2.61
N ILE A 404 -16.21 -9.40 3.32
CA ILE A 404 -16.30 -8.89 4.69
C ILE A 404 -16.20 -10.08 5.64
N GLY A 405 -15.13 -10.13 6.44
CA GLY A 405 -14.96 -11.14 7.49
C GLY A 405 -15.47 -10.61 8.82
N VAL A 406 -16.39 -11.35 9.44
CA VAL A 406 -16.88 -11.10 10.81
C VAL A 406 -16.27 -12.16 11.75
N PRO A 407 -15.79 -11.83 12.96
CA PRO A 407 -15.24 -12.82 13.90
C PRO A 407 -16.23 -13.93 14.22
N ARG A 408 -15.75 -15.18 14.30
CA ARG A 408 -16.60 -16.38 14.49
C ARG A 408 -17.45 -16.30 15.75
N GLU A 409 -16.95 -15.72 16.84
CA GLU A 409 -17.71 -15.50 18.08
C GLU A 409 -18.85 -14.47 17.97
N LYS A 410 -18.94 -13.73 16.85
CA LYS A 410 -19.99 -12.73 16.60
C LYS A 410 -20.98 -13.16 15.50
N GLN A 411 -20.82 -14.35 14.91
CA GLN A 411 -21.69 -14.83 13.84
C GLN A 411 -22.85 -15.67 14.41
N THR A 412 -24.09 -15.24 14.18
CA THR A 412 -25.31 -16.05 14.40
C THR A 412 -25.94 -16.36 13.04
N LEU A 413 -26.24 -17.64 12.79
CA LEU A 413 -27.01 -18.04 11.62
C LEU A 413 -28.50 -18.00 11.99
N SER A 414 -29.26 -17.12 11.36
CA SER A 414 -30.72 -17.05 11.53
C SER A 414 -31.39 -17.82 10.40
N LEU A 415 -32.06 -18.93 10.71
CA LEU A 415 -32.81 -19.73 9.75
C LEU A 415 -34.30 -19.63 10.08
N ARG A 416 -35.13 -19.39 9.06
CA ARG A 416 -36.60 -19.42 9.21
C ARG A 416 -37.10 -20.86 9.06
N GLU A 417 -37.89 -21.30 10.03
CA GLU A 417 -38.57 -22.59 9.95
C GLU A 417 -39.68 -22.52 8.89
N ALA A 418 -39.85 -23.59 8.10
CA ALA A 418 -40.90 -23.69 7.08
C ALA A 418 -42.26 -24.09 7.69
N SER A 419 -42.57 -23.65 8.91
CA SER A 419 -43.85 -23.84 9.57
C SER A 419 -44.68 -22.55 9.50
N ALA A 420 -46.02 -22.68 9.53
CA ALA A 420 -46.95 -21.55 9.34
C ALA A 420 -46.93 -20.51 10.48
N THR A 421 -46.13 -20.74 11.52
CA THR A 421 -45.93 -19.88 12.69
C THR A 421 -44.45 -19.48 12.72
N GLY A 422 -44.10 -18.40 12.01
CA GLY A 422 -42.72 -18.02 11.70
C GLY A 422 -41.88 -17.52 12.87
N ASP A 423 -41.54 -18.40 13.82
CA ASP A 423 -40.53 -18.11 14.84
C ASP A 423 -39.13 -18.27 14.24
N ILE A 424 -38.33 -17.20 14.33
CA ILE A 424 -36.92 -17.19 13.93
C ILE A 424 -36.10 -17.72 15.09
N GLN A 425 -35.51 -18.90 14.94
CA GLN A 425 -34.48 -19.37 15.86
C GLN A 425 -33.09 -19.05 15.29
N SER A 426 -32.30 -18.32 16.06
CA SER A 426 -30.90 -18.04 15.75
C SER A 426 -30.02 -19.05 16.47
N THR A 427 -29.08 -19.67 15.75
CA THR A 427 -28.10 -20.59 16.33
C THR A 427 -26.69 -20.03 16.16
N PRO A 428 -25.89 -19.95 17.24
CA PRO A 428 -24.48 -19.61 17.16
C PRO A 428 -23.71 -20.58 16.24
N LEU A 429 -22.81 -20.04 15.40
CA LEU A 429 -22.11 -20.83 14.36
C LEU A 429 -21.12 -21.87 14.92
N ASP A 430 -20.71 -21.72 16.17
CA ASP A 430 -19.87 -22.68 16.90
C ASP A 430 -20.64 -23.93 17.37
N GLN A 431 -21.97 -23.91 17.40
CA GLN A 431 -22.82 -25.05 17.73
C GLN A 431 -23.19 -25.93 16.52
N ILE A 432 -22.76 -25.55 15.32
CA ILE A 432 -23.04 -26.26 14.06
C ILE A 432 -21.88 -27.23 13.75
N LYS A 433 -22.18 -28.53 13.72
CA LYS A 433 -21.19 -29.59 13.43
C LYS A 433 -21.02 -29.86 11.94
N ARG A 434 -22.11 -29.86 11.19
CA ARG A 434 -22.09 -30.29 9.79
C ARG A 434 -23.18 -29.65 8.95
N PHE A 435 -22.82 -29.31 7.71
CA PHE A 435 -23.76 -29.00 6.64
C PHE A 435 -23.82 -30.17 5.65
N ARG A 436 -25.02 -30.60 5.29
CA ARG A 436 -25.21 -31.56 4.19
C ARG A 436 -26.28 -31.04 3.25
N ARG A 437 -25.95 -30.93 1.96
CA ARG A 437 -26.95 -30.67 0.93
C ARG A 437 -27.73 -31.96 0.68
N THR A 438 -29.05 -31.85 0.67
CA THR A 438 -29.94 -32.96 0.31
C THR A 438 -29.74 -33.36 -1.15
N ALA A 439 -30.11 -34.59 -1.51
CA ALA A 439 -29.84 -35.17 -2.82
C ALA A 439 -30.55 -34.45 -3.98
N ASP A 440 -31.65 -33.74 -3.70
CA ASP A 440 -32.38 -32.93 -4.69
C ASP A 440 -31.78 -31.52 -4.87
N GLY A 441 -30.80 -31.16 -4.05
CA GLY A 441 -30.12 -29.87 -4.09
C GLY A 441 -30.93 -28.69 -3.54
N GLN A 442 -32.14 -28.89 -3.03
CA GLN A 442 -33.06 -27.82 -2.62
C GLN A 442 -33.05 -27.52 -1.12
N ARG A 443 -32.48 -28.40 -0.29
CA ARG A 443 -32.41 -28.21 1.17
C ARG A 443 -31.00 -28.41 1.70
N VAL A 444 -30.71 -27.74 2.80
CA VAL A 444 -29.49 -27.93 3.59
C VAL A 444 -29.90 -28.48 4.95
N GLU A 445 -29.36 -29.65 5.29
CA GLU A 445 -29.45 -30.23 6.62
C GLU A 445 -28.31 -29.69 7.48
N VAL A 446 -28.67 -29.21 8.66
CA VAL A 446 -27.72 -28.65 9.64
C VAL A 446 -27.78 -29.53 10.88
N GLU A 447 -26.64 -30.13 11.23
CA GLU A 447 -26.49 -30.95 12.43
C GLU A 447 -25.89 -30.08 13.54
N THR A 448 -26.63 -29.91 14.65
CA THR A 448 -26.22 -29.13 15.83
C THR A 448 -25.94 -30.04 17.02
N GLU A 449 -25.28 -29.52 18.04
CA GLU A 449 -24.95 -30.26 19.27
C GLU A 449 -26.17 -30.35 20.22
N GLY A 450 -27.15 -31.18 19.85
CA GLY A 450 -28.38 -31.42 20.62
C GLY A 450 -29.44 -32.14 19.77
N ASP A 451 -30.27 -33.00 20.38
CA ASP A 451 -31.05 -34.02 19.66
C ASP A 451 -32.05 -33.50 18.61
N LYS A 452 -32.06 -34.25 17.49
CA LYS A 452 -32.79 -34.16 16.20
C LYS A 452 -32.24 -33.15 15.17
N PRO A 453 -31.92 -33.62 13.94
CA PRO A 453 -31.59 -32.74 12.82
C PRO A 453 -32.83 -31.96 12.34
N TRP A 454 -32.61 -30.74 11.87
CA TRP A 454 -33.66 -29.83 11.40
C TRP A 454 -33.49 -29.59 9.90
N HIS A 455 -34.59 -29.33 9.18
CA HIS A 455 -34.58 -29.11 7.74
C HIS A 455 -34.94 -27.66 7.41
N ALA A 456 -34.04 -26.94 6.72
CA ALA A 456 -34.31 -25.60 6.20
C ALA A 456 -34.47 -25.63 4.67
N MET A 457 -35.44 -24.86 4.16
CA MET A 457 -35.68 -24.69 2.72
C MET A 457 -34.94 -23.43 2.25
N LEU A 458 -34.08 -23.55 1.23
CA LEU A 458 -33.41 -22.38 0.67
C LEU A 458 -34.41 -21.60 -0.18
N ASP A 459 -34.50 -20.30 0.04
CA ASP A 459 -35.25 -19.40 -0.83
C ASP A 459 -34.68 -19.47 -2.26
N LYS A 460 -35.55 -19.43 -3.27
CA LYS A 460 -35.18 -19.59 -4.68
C LYS A 460 -34.19 -18.52 -5.15
N ASP A 461 -34.23 -17.34 -4.54
CA ASP A 461 -33.32 -16.24 -4.86
C ASP A 461 -31.95 -16.40 -4.18
N ALA A 462 -31.87 -17.13 -3.05
CA ALA A 462 -30.61 -17.45 -2.38
C ALA A 462 -29.84 -18.59 -3.07
N ALA A 463 -30.54 -19.48 -3.77
CA ALA A 463 -29.94 -20.61 -4.49
C ALA A 463 -29.06 -20.20 -5.68
N ALA A 464 -29.24 -18.99 -6.22
CA ALA A 464 -28.41 -18.44 -7.29
C ALA A 464 -27.05 -17.92 -6.82
N ALA A 465 -26.82 -17.78 -5.51
CA ALA A 465 -25.66 -17.11 -4.92
C ALA A 465 -24.65 -18.05 -4.22
N THR A 466 -24.69 -19.37 -4.45
CA THR A 466 -23.81 -20.29 -3.71
C THR A 466 -22.47 -20.53 -4.40
N MET A 467 -21.43 -19.76 -4.02
CA MET A 467 -20.02 -20.11 -4.24
C MET A 467 -19.59 -21.24 -3.29
N GLN A 468 -18.59 -22.03 -3.70
CA GLN A 468 -17.96 -23.09 -2.89
C GLN A 468 -17.44 -22.52 -1.55
N LEU A 469 -18.04 -22.96 -0.45
CA LEU A 469 -17.57 -22.71 0.91
C LEU A 469 -16.82 -23.94 1.40
N ASP A 470 -15.53 -23.79 1.75
CA ASP A 470 -14.85 -24.73 2.65
C ASP A 470 -15.29 -24.40 4.08
N ALA A 471 -15.87 -25.38 4.77
CA ALA A 471 -16.43 -25.25 6.11
C ALA A 471 -15.41 -24.80 7.19
N ARG A 472 -14.13 -24.68 6.84
CA ARG A 472 -13.07 -24.24 7.76
C ARG A 472 -13.06 -22.74 8.09
N TRP A 473 -13.70 -21.88 7.30
CA TRP A 473 -13.36 -20.43 7.35
C TRP A 473 -14.51 -19.43 7.63
N GLY A 474 -15.78 -19.85 7.73
CA GLY A 474 -16.87 -18.92 8.11
C GLY A 474 -16.91 -17.61 7.30
N LEU A 475 -16.92 -17.71 5.97
CA LEU A 475 -16.85 -16.59 5.04
C LEU A 475 -18.24 -16.25 4.47
N VAL A 476 -18.55 -14.96 4.35
CA VAL A 476 -19.72 -14.46 3.61
C VAL A 476 -19.21 -13.56 2.47
N ALA A 477 -19.48 -13.95 1.23
CA ALA A 477 -19.20 -13.12 0.06
C ALA A 477 -20.43 -12.26 -0.22
N ILE A 478 -20.27 -10.93 -0.28
CA ILE A 478 -21.35 -10.02 -0.68
C ILE A 478 -21.06 -9.54 -2.10
N PRO A 479 -21.83 -9.98 -3.12
CA PRO A 479 -21.71 -9.42 -4.45
C PRO A 479 -22.22 -7.98 -4.45
N LEU A 480 -21.40 -7.03 -4.90
CA LEU A 480 -21.90 -5.69 -5.23
C LEU A 480 -22.67 -5.79 -6.55
N PRO A 481 -23.92 -5.28 -6.63
CA PRO A 481 -24.63 -5.25 -7.90
C PRO A 481 -23.84 -4.38 -8.89
N SER A 482 -23.75 -4.83 -10.13
CA SER A 482 -23.23 -4.01 -11.22
C SER A 482 -24.08 -2.75 -11.36
N ILE A 483 -23.56 -1.62 -10.86
CA ILE A 483 -24.19 -0.32 -11.05
C ILE A 483 -24.09 -0.01 -12.54
N ARG A 484 -25.20 -0.12 -13.26
CA ARG A 484 -25.29 0.44 -14.61
C ARG A 484 -25.11 1.96 -14.51
N GLU A 485 -24.25 2.50 -15.36
CA GLU A 485 -24.05 3.93 -15.56
C GLU A 485 -25.41 4.64 -15.66
N GLY A 486 -25.71 5.53 -14.72
CA GLY A 486 -26.87 6.43 -14.78
C GLY A 486 -27.89 6.39 -13.62
N THR A 487 -27.71 5.61 -12.55
CA THR A 487 -28.70 5.57 -11.45
C THR A 487 -28.36 6.57 -10.32
N ARG A 488 -29.29 7.47 -9.99
CA ARG A 488 -29.17 8.50 -8.93
C ARG A 488 -29.15 7.89 -7.52
N VAL A 489 -28.29 8.43 -6.65
CA VAL A 489 -27.79 7.94 -5.35
C VAL A 489 -28.80 8.01 -4.17
N GLU A 490 -30.10 8.17 -4.41
CA GLU A 490 -31.08 8.28 -3.31
C GLU A 490 -31.62 6.92 -2.81
N ALA A 491 -31.59 5.86 -3.62
CA ALA A 491 -32.19 4.56 -3.26
C ALA A 491 -31.33 3.67 -2.34
N ALA A 492 -30.07 4.05 -2.05
CA ALA A 492 -29.16 3.22 -1.26
C ALA A 492 -29.18 3.53 0.25
N LYS A 493 -29.91 4.55 0.69
CA LYS A 493 -29.96 4.96 2.12
C LYS A 493 -30.97 4.15 2.94
N ASP A 494 -32.08 3.72 2.33
CA ASP A 494 -33.15 3.04 3.08
C ASP A 494 -32.86 1.56 3.35
N ALA A 495 -31.95 0.93 2.60
CA ALA A 495 -31.60 -0.47 2.76
C ALA A 495 -30.61 -0.75 3.93
N ILE A 496 -30.04 0.29 4.55
CA ILE A 496 -29.03 0.15 5.62
C ILE A 496 -29.60 0.54 7.00
N ALA A 497 -30.82 1.08 7.08
CA ALA A 497 -31.41 1.54 8.34
C ALA A 497 -32.36 0.53 9.00
N THR A 498 -32.58 -0.66 8.43
CA THR A 498 -33.50 -1.67 9.00
C THR A 498 -32.94 -3.09 8.90
N GLU A 499 -31.81 -3.34 9.55
CA GLU A 499 -31.31 -4.59 10.15
C GLU A 499 -29.98 -4.27 10.86
#